data_AF-A0A1I2H923-F1
#
_entry.id   AF-A0A1I2H923-F1
#
_cell.length_a   1.000
_cell.length_b   1.000
_cell.length_c   1.000
_cell.angle_alpha   90.00
_cell.angle_beta   90.00
_cell.angle_gamma   90.00
#
_symmetry.space_group_name_H-M   'P 1'
#
loop_
_entity.id
_entity.type
_entity.pdbx_description
1 polymer ?
#
loop_
_entity_poly.entity_id
_entity_poly.type
_entity_poly.pdbx_seq_one_letter_code
_entity_poly.pdbx_strand_id
1 'polypeptide(L)'
;MMTKINVAYCVFIMLLFIACGQIDTQRQSDTLKKEMKAKKLKRLTEGQIQTAALEEGKSIVLRLEGILLSIADTNNFDCEEFKNIQFQNEVLMSFKLFCQQSPEMNEKERQIWEAYQNNLSQKLPIGDNLQKLGQTEFLYSAPLYIKNQYRGLWSIVLSKKEIVRKM
;
A
#
# COMPACT_ATOMS: atom_id res chain seq x y z
N MET A 1 -49.56 43.93 -57.04
CA MET A 1 -48.10 44.09 -57.23
C MET A 1 -47.42 42.98 -56.44
N MET A 2 -47.10 41.86 -57.11
CA MET A 2 -46.57 40.63 -56.47
C MET A 2 -45.06 40.77 -56.25
N THR A 3 -44.61 40.71 -55.01
CA THR A 3 -43.20 40.71 -54.64
C THR A 3 -42.61 39.33 -54.88
N LYS A 4 -41.63 39.24 -55.78
CA LYS A 4 -40.84 38.03 -56.05
C LYS A 4 -39.96 37.75 -54.83
N ILE A 5 -40.36 36.79 -54.00
CA ILE A 5 -39.51 36.27 -52.93
C ILE A 5 -38.38 35.48 -53.59
N ASN A 6 -37.14 35.92 -53.37
CA ASN A 6 -35.94 35.29 -53.92
C ASN A 6 -35.78 33.88 -53.33
N VAL A 7 -35.96 32.85 -54.16
CA VAL A 7 -35.81 31.43 -53.83
C VAL A 7 -34.45 31.12 -53.17
N ALA A 8 -33.40 31.88 -53.51
CA ALA A 8 -32.08 31.78 -52.88
C ALA A 8 -32.09 32.06 -51.37
N TYR A 9 -32.98 32.95 -50.91
CA TYR A 9 -33.10 33.31 -49.50
C TYR A 9 -33.79 32.20 -48.68
N CYS A 10 -34.76 31.51 -49.28
CA CYS A 10 -35.41 30.35 -48.66
C CYS A 10 -34.45 29.16 -48.52
N VAL A 11 -33.58 28.93 -49.51
CA VAL A 11 -32.56 27.86 -49.46
C VAL A 11 -31.51 28.15 -48.38
N PHE A 12 -31.09 29.42 -48.24
CA PHE A 12 -30.14 29.83 -47.20
C PHE A 12 -30.71 29.65 -45.78
N ILE A 13 -31.99 29.98 -45.58
CA ILE A 13 -32.67 29.78 -44.29
C ILE A 13 -32.84 28.28 -43.98
N MET A 14 -33.11 27.44 -44.98
CA MET A 14 -33.27 25.99 -44.78
C MET A 14 -31.97 25.29 -44.37
N LEU A 15 -30.81 25.79 -44.84
CA LEU A 15 -29.49 25.27 -44.45
C LEU A 15 -29.13 25.56 -42.98
N LEU A 16 -29.69 26.62 -42.37
CA LEU A 16 -29.44 26.94 -40.96
C LEU A 16 -30.13 25.98 -39.98
N PHE A 17 -31.14 25.22 -40.41
CA PHE A 17 -31.86 24.28 -39.55
C PHE A 17 -31.23 22.88 -39.46
N ILE A 18 -30.25 22.55 -40.31
CA ILE A 18 -29.64 21.20 -40.36
C ILE A 18 -28.45 21.09 -39.38
N ALA A 19 -27.95 22.20 -38.84
CA ALA A 19 -26.81 22.22 -37.91
C ALA A 19 -27.17 21.84 -36.45
N CYS A 20 -28.45 21.67 -36.11
CA CYS A 20 -28.88 21.20 -34.79
C CYS A 20 -28.97 19.66 -34.76
N GLY A 21 -27.86 19.00 -35.09
CA GLY A 21 -27.71 17.55 -34.96
C GLY A 21 -27.64 17.16 -33.47
N GLN A 22 -28.47 16.18 -33.09
CA GLN A 22 -28.62 15.66 -31.73
C GLN A 22 -27.28 15.51 -30.98
N ILE A 23 -27.11 16.33 -29.94
CA ILE A 23 -26.12 16.07 -28.90
C ILE A 23 -26.60 14.82 -28.15
N ASP A 24 -25.91 13.70 -28.37
CA ASP A 24 -26.12 12.39 -27.76
C ASP A 24 -25.80 12.43 -26.24
N THR A 25 -26.68 13.13 -25.53
CA THR A 25 -26.70 13.30 -24.07
C THR A 25 -26.81 11.95 -23.35
N GLN A 26 -27.37 10.94 -24.01
CA GLN A 26 -27.60 9.62 -23.46
C GLN A 26 -26.29 8.84 -23.31
N ARG A 27 -25.43 8.86 -24.35
CA ARG A 27 -24.11 8.23 -24.35
C ARG A 27 -23.13 8.89 -23.36
N GLN A 28 -23.21 10.22 -23.20
CA GLN A 28 -22.43 10.92 -22.18
C GLN A 28 -22.89 10.55 -20.75
N SER A 29 -24.21 10.41 -20.52
CA SER A 29 -24.74 10.03 -19.20
C SER A 29 -24.35 8.62 -18.76
N ASP A 30 -24.26 7.67 -19.69
CA ASP A 30 -23.93 6.28 -19.35
C ASP A 30 -22.44 6.10 -19.10
N THR A 31 -21.60 6.87 -19.80
CA THR A 31 -20.16 6.93 -19.54
C THR A 31 -19.91 7.57 -18.17
N LEU A 32 -20.58 8.68 -17.87
CA LEU A 32 -20.53 9.33 -16.55
C LEU A 32 -21.08 8.42 -15.43
N LYS A 33 -22.17 7.68 -15.64
CA LYS A 33 -22.69 6.72 -14.66
C LYS A 33 -21.73 5.57 -14.42
N LYS A 34 -21.02 5.09 -15.45
CA LYS A 34 -19.99 4.05 -15.32
C LYS A 34 -18.78 4.59 -14.53
N GLU A 35 -18.33 5.80 -14.82
CA GLU A 35 -17.26 6.47 -14.07
C GLU A 35 -17.67 6.77 -12.61
N MET A 36 -18.92 7.19 -12.38
CA MET A 36 -19.46 7.40 -11.02
C MET A 36 -19.60 6.09 -10.24
N LYS A 37 -20.01 5.00 -10.88
CA LYS A 37 -20.06 3.67 -10.26
C LYS A 37 -18.66 3.13 -9.96
N ALA A 38 -17.68 3.37 -10.85
CA ALA A 38 -16.28 3.04 -10.63
C ALA A 38 -15.65 3.87 -9.49
N LYS A 39 -16.13 5.11 -9.27
CA LYS A 39 -15.71 6.01 -8.18
C LYS A 39 -16.53 5.91 -6.89
N LYS A 40 -17.47 4.97 -6.76
CA LYS A 40 -18.12 4.74 -5.46
C LYS A 40 -17.05 4.32 -4.46
N LEU A 41 -16.82 5.17 -3.44
CA LEU A 41 -15.92 4.86 -2.32
C LEU A 41 -16.26 3.47 -1.79
N LYS A 42 -15.38 2.50 -2.04
CA LYS A 42 -15.47 1.20 -1.37
C LYS A 42 -15.21 1.45 0.10
N ARG A 43 -16.21 1.17 0.96
CA ARG A 43 -16.00 1.20 2.41
C ARG A 43 -15.14 -0.01 2.77
N LEU A 44 -13.86 0.23 3.02
CA LEU A 44 -12.95 -0.80 3.53
C LEU A 44 -13.20 -1.01 5.02
N THR A 45 -13.32 -2.27 5.43
CA THR A 45 -13.41 -2.61 6.85
C THR A 45 -12.03 -2.56 7.49
N GLU A 46 -11.98 -2.33 8.80
CA GLU A 46 -10.72 -2.33 9.53
C GLU A 46 -9.97 -3.66 9.42
N GLY A 47 -10.70 -4.79 9.34
CA GLY A 47 -10.11 -6.11 9.14
C GLY A 47 -9.47 -6.29 7.77
N GLN A 48 -10.07 -5.73 6.72
CA GLN A 48 -9.47 -5.72 5.38
C GLN A 48 -8.17 -4.92 5.35
N ILE A 49 -8.15 -3.76 6.01
CA ILE A 49 -6.95 -2.91 6.09
C ILE A 49 -5.83 -3.62 6.87
N GLN A 50 -6.15 -4.30 7.98
CA GLN A 50 -5.16 -5.07 8.74
C GLN A 50 -4.62 -6.26 7.94
N THR A 51 -5.48 -6.95 7.18
CA THR A 51 -5.05 -8.05 6.31
C THR A 51 -4.09 -7.55 5.24
N ALA A 52 -4.43 -6.44 4.57
CA ALA A 52 -3.54 -5.81 3.60
C ALA A 52 -2.22 -5.34 4.23
N ALA A 53 -2.26 -4.77 5.45
CA ALA A 53 -1.06 -4.38 6.18
C ALA A 53 -0.15 -5.58 6.49
N LEU A 54 -0.73 -6.71 6.89
CA LEU A 54 0.01 -7.95 7.16
C LEU A 54 0.67 -8.48 5.88
N GLU A 55 -0.04 -8.49 4.76
CA GLU A 55 0.48 -8.94 3.47
C GLU A 55 1.60 -8.03 2.93
N GLU A 56 1.44 -6.71 3.05
CA GLU A 56 2.49 -5.75 2.69
C GLU A 56 3.73 -5.92 3.58
N GLY A 57 3.54 -6.09 4.89
CA GLY A 57 4.64 -6.35 5.83
C GLY A 57 5.45 -7.59 5.46
N LYS A 58 4.77 -8.70 5.18
CA LYS A 58 5.39 -9.94 4.70
C LYS A 58 6.18 -9.73 3.40
N SER A 59 5.59 -9.05 2.43
CA SER A 59 6.21 -8.76 1.14
C SER A 59 7.46 -7.87 1.26
N ILE A 60 7.45 -6.92 2.21
CA ILE A 60 8.62 -6.09 2.52
C ILE A 60 9.73 -6.93 3.16
N VAL A 61 9.42 -7.74 4.18
CA VAL A 61 10.43 -8.61 4.83
C VAL A 61 11.08 -9.53 3.82
N LEU A 62 10.29 -10.21 2.97
CA LEU A 62 10.84 -11.10 1.95
C LEU A 62 11.86 -10.40 1.03
N ARG A 63 11.59 -9.14 0.66
CA ARG A 63 12.52 -8.36 -0.16
C ARG A 63 13.75 -7.89 0.62
N LEU A 64 13.57 -7.46 1.87
CA LEU A 64 14.68 -7.09 2.76
C LEU A 64 15.61 -8.28 3.03
N GLU A 65 15.05 -9.47 3.26
CA GLU A 65 15.82 -10.70 3.45
C GLU A 65 16.53 -11.14 2.15
N GLY A 66 15.91 -10.94 0.99
CA GLY A 66 16.59 -11.13 -0.30
C GLY A 66 17.82 -10.23 -0.45
N ILE A 67 17.72 -8.96 -0.06
CA ILE A 67 18.87 -8.03 -0.03
C ILE A 67 19.88 -8.48 1.01
N LEU A 68 19.43 -8.85 2.21
CA LEU A 68 20.29 -9.32 3.29
C LEU A 68 21.19 -10.47 2.83
N LEU A 69 20.59 -11.50 2.24
CA LEU A 69 21.30 -12.70 1.80
C LEU A 69 22.30 -12.43 0.66
N SER A 70 22.14 -11.31 -0.06
CA SER A 70 23.07 -10.89 -1.12
C SER A 70 24.31 -10.15 -0.61
N ILE A 71 24.26 -9.59 0.60
CA ILE A 71 25.35 -8.78 1.15
C ILE A 71 26.01 -9.39 2.39
N ALA A 72 25.27 -10.20 3.15
CA ALA A 72 25.71 -10.66 4.45
C ALA A 72 26.51 -11.97 4.38
N ASP A 73 27.55 -12.07 5.22
CA ASP A 73 28.19 -13.36 5.47
C ASP A 73 27.29 -14.20 6.37
N THR A 74 26.56 -15.15 5.76
CA THR A 74 25.67 -16.06 6.50
C THR A 74 26.38 -16.92 7.55
N ASN A 75 27.72 -16.99 7.59
CA ASN A 75 28.48 -17.67 8.65
C ASN A 75 28.75 -16.75 9.85
N ASN A 76 28.97 -15.47 9.59
CA ASN A 76 29.31 -14.47 10.60
C ASN A 76 28.37 -13.27 10.52
N PHE A 77 27.07 -13.54 10.56
CA PHE A 77 26.05 -12.52 10.39
C PHE A 77 26.07 -11.51 11.55
N ASP A 78 26.29 -10.24 11.20
CA ASP A 78 26.14 -9.10 12.09
C ASP A 78 25.00 -8.18 11.59
N CYS A 79 24.16 -7.73 12.50
CA CYS A 79 22.99 -6.92 12.18
C CYS A 79 23.36 -5.46 11.91
N GLU A 80 24.57 -5.05 12.29
CA GLU A 80 25.17 -3.79 11.89
C GLU A 80 25.34 -3.69 10.36
N GLU A 81 25.50 -4.82 9.66
CA GLU A 81 25.57 -4.87 8.18
C GLU A 81 24.30 -4.30 7.53
N PHE A 82 23.18 -4.30 8.25
CA PHE A 82 21.88 -3.84 7.73
C PHE A 82 21.66 -2.32 7.83
N LYS A 83 22.50 -1.59 8.58
CA LYS A 83 22.28 -0.15 8.85
C LYS A 83 22.29 0.73 7.60
N ASN A 84 22.97 0.29 6.54
CA ASN A 84 23.18 1.10 5.34
C ASN A 84 22.27 0.73 4.16
N ILE A 85 21.35 -0.22 4.33
CA ILE A 85 20.49 -0.66 3.24
C ILE A 85 19.50 0.45 2.86
N GLN A 86 19.50 0.76 1.57
CA GLN A 86 18.52 1.63 0.97
C GLN A 86 17.38 0.76 0.43
N PHE A 87 16.19 0.91 1.02
CA PHE A 87 15.00 0.21 0.55
C PHE A 87 13.84 1.19 0.46
N GLN A 88 13.21 1.23 -0.71
CA GLN A 88 12.09 2.14 -0.99
C GLN A 88 10.83 1.34 -1.25
N ASN A 89 9.75 1.74 -0.60
CA ASN A 89 8.42 1.22 -0.82
C ASN A 89 7.39 2.26 -0.36
N GLU A 90 6.33 2.45 -1.14
CA GLU A 90 5.34 3.52 -0.90
C GLU A 90 4.63 3.40 0.46
N VAL A 91 4.43 2.18 0.97
CA VAL A 91 3.74 1.98 2.26
C VAL A 91 4.70 1.96 3.45
N LEU A 92 6.00 1.80 3.20
CA LEU A 92 7.03 1.70 4.23
C LEU A 92 7.42 3.08 4.73
N MET A 93 7.29 3.30 6.03
CA MET A 93 7.74 4.53 6.68
C MET A 93 9.15 4.37 7.26
N SER A 94 9.41 3.24 7.92
CA SER A 94 10.72 2.91 8.46
C SER A 94 10.83 1.41 8.70
N PHE A 95 12.07 0.90 8.75
CA PHE A 95 12.36 -0.45 9.20
C PHE A 95 13.63 -0.45 10.05
N LYS A 96 13.70 -1.43 10.96
CA LYS A 96 14.85 -1.72 11.80
C LYS A 96 15.03 -3.23 11.89
N LEU A 97 16.26 -3.68 12.02
CA LEU A 97 16.58 -5.04 12.42
C LEU A 97 17.17 -5.03 13.82
N PHE A 98 16.58 -5.80 14.73
CA PHE A 98 17.09 -5.97 16.07
C PHE A 98 17.65 -7.37 16.24
N CYS A 99 18.87 -7.49 16.75
CA CYS A 99 19.48 -8.80 17.06
C CYS A 99 19.86 -8.95 18.53
N GLN A 100 19.86 -7.84 19.23
CA GLN A 100 19.92 -7.74 20.67
C GLN A 100 19.00 -6.61 21.12
N GLN A 101 18.71 -6.56 22.42
CA GLN A 101 17.97 -5.45 22.99
C GLN A 101 18.75 -4.15 22.74
N SER A 102 18.05 -3.14 22.22
CA SER A 102 18.64 -1.84 21.88
C SER A 102 17.88 -0.70 22.58
N PRO A 103 18.55 0.36 23.03
CA PRO A 103 17.89 1.55 23.57
C PRO A 103 16.98 2.26 22.55
N GLU A 104 17.16 2.01 21.24
CA GLU A 104 16.36 2.61 20.17
C GLU A 104 14.98 1.97 19.96
N MET A 105 14.67 0.89 20.70
CA MET A 105 13.36 0.25 20.70
C MET A 105 12.35 1.13 21.45
N ASN A 106 11.23 1.44 20.79
CA ASN A 106 10.07 1.99 21.47
C ASN A 106 9.41 0.93 22.38
N GLU A 107 8.45 1.35 23.19
CA GLU A 107 7.78 0.48 24.17
C GLU A 107 7.12 -0.75 23.54
N LYS A 108 6.45 -0.60 22.39
CA LYS A 108 5.80 -1.72 21.68
C LYS A 108 6.83 -2.66 21.07
N GLU A 109 7.89 -2.12 20.44
CA GLU A 109 9.01 -2.91 19.91
C GLU A 109 9.65 -3.75 21.01
N ARG A 110 9.86 -3.16 22.20
CA ARG A 110 10.43 -3.85 23.36
C ARG A 110 9.54 -4.99 23.86
N GLN A 111 8.24 -4.74 24.00
CA GLN A 111 7.27 -5.77 24.42
C GLN A 111 7.24 -6.95 23.43
N ILE A 112 7.27 -6.67 22.12
CA ILE A 112 7.32 -7.71 21.08
C ILE A 112 8.64 -8.47 21.17
N TRP A 113 9.77 -7.76 21.30
CA TRP A 113 11.09 -8.37 21.45
C TRP A 113 11.14 -9.33 22.64
N GLU A 114 10.72 -8.87 23.82
CA GLU A 114 10.69 -9.67 25.05
C GLU A 114 9.77 -10.89 24.91
N ALA A 115 8.60 -10.74 24.29
CA ALA A 115 7.70 -11.86 24.02
C ALA A 115 8.37 -12.91 23.11
N TYR A 116 9.14 -12.50 22.11
CA TYR A 116 9.84 -13.42 21.22
C TYR A 116 10.97 -14.13 21.95
N GLN A 117 11.77 -13.41 22.74
CA GLN A 117 12.82 -14.01 23.57
C GLN A 117 12.25 -15.03 24.57
N ASN A 118 11.13 -14.69 25.20
CA ASN A 118 10.43 -15.59 26.12
C ASN A 118 9.93 -16.85 25.39
N ASN A 119 9.28 -16.71 24.23
CA ASN A 119 8.83 -17.86 23.44
C ASN A 119 10.00 -18.74 22.99
N LEU A 120 11.11 -18.15 22.55
CA LEU A 120 12.33 -18.90 22.18
C LEU A 120 12.88 -19.71 23.35
N SER A 121 12.99 -19.10 24.54
CA SER A 121 13.48 -19.80 25.75
C SER A 121 12.58 -20.96 26.16
N GLN A 122 11.27 -20.85 25.91
CA GLN A 122 10.27 -21.89 26.18
C GLN A 122 10.09 -22.86 25.01
N LYS A 123 10.84 -22.70 23.91
CA LYS A 123 10.71 -23.49 22.67
C LYS A 123 9.30 -23.43 22.05
N LEU A 124 8.61 -22.30 22.24
CA LEU A 124 7.33 -22.01 21.62
C LEU A 124 7.54 -21.41 20.22
N PRO A 125 6.62 -21.66 19.28
CA PRO A 125 6.69 -21.06 17.96
C PRO A 125 6.55 -19.54 18.07
N ILE A 126 7.39 -18.83 17.31
CA ILE A 126 7.26 -17.40 17.03
C ILE A 126 6.85 -17.23 15.57
N GLY A 127 6.05 -16.21 15.29
CA GLY A 127 5.58 -15.90 13.95
C GLY A 127 5.49 -14.41 13.75
N ASP A 128 4.74 -14.00 12.75
CA ASP A 128 4.53 -12.59 12.46
C ASP A 128 3.60 -11.94 13.50
N ASN A 129 3.80 -10.65 13.75
CA ASN A 129 2.95 -9.84 14.60
C ASN A 129 2.60 -8.54 13.88
N LEU A 130 1.33 -8.14 13.93
CA LEU A 130 0.86 -6.85 13.44
C LEU A 130 0.15 -6.11 14.57
N GLN A 131 0.61 -4.92 14.90
CA GLN A 131 0.00 -4.06 15.91
C GLN A 131 -0.27 -2.68 15.35
N LYS A 132 -1.25 -1.98 15.92
CA LYS A 132 -1.47 -0.56 15.64
C LYS A 132 -0.44 0.28 16.40
N LEU A 133 0.13 1.25 15.71
CA LEU A 133 0.94 2.30 16.29
C LEU A 133 0.14 3.61 16.18
N GLY A 134 -0.68 3.88 17.19
CA GLY A 134 -1.66 4.98 17.13
C GLY A 134 -2.78 4.71 16.13
N GLN A 135 -3.16 5.73 15.36
CA GLN A 135 -4.32 5.69 14.44
C GLN A 135 -3.93 5.54 12.97
N THR A 136 -2.71 5.93 12.61
CA THR A 136 -2.26 6.12 11.22
C THR A 136 -1.24 5.10 10.77
N GLU A 137 -0.70 4.30 11.69
CA GLU A 137 0.44 3.44 11.44
C GLU A 137 0.20 2.03 11.96
N PHE A 138 0.85 1.08 11.31
CA PHE A 138 0.97 -0.29 11.79
C PHE A 138 2.44 -0.61 12.05
N LEU A 139 2.68 -1.33 13.14
CA LEU A 139 3.95 -1.97 13.45
C LEU A 139 3.82 -3.45 13.07
N TYR A 140 4.48 -3.84 12.00
CA TYR A 140 4.65 -5.23 11.61
C TYR A 140 6.01 -5.74 12.12
N SER A 141 6.04 -6.96 12.65
CA SER A 141 7.25 -7.59 13.14
C SER A 141 7.32 -9.04 12.70
N ALA A 142 8.52 -9.49 12.34
CA ALA A 142 8.77 -10.85 11.87
C ALA A 142 10.12 -11.37 12.36
N PRO A 143 10.23 -12.66 12.72
CA PRO A 143 11.50 -13.24 13.12
C PRO A 143 12.43 -13.43 11.91
N LEU A 144 13.69 -13.04 12.04
CA LEU A 144 14.73 -13.32 11.07
C LEU A 144 15.41 -14.66 11.40
N TYR A 145 15.43 -15.56 10.42
CA TYR A 145 16.16 -16.82 10.50
C TYR A 145 17.27 -16.88 9.45
N ILE A 146 18.48 -17.24 9.88
CA ILE A 146 19.60 -17.55 8.99
C ILE A 146 20.09 -18.96 9.33
N LYS A 147 20.13 -19.85 8.34
CA LYS A 147 20.48 -21.27 8.53
C LYS A 147 19.66 -21.93 9.66
N ASN A 148 18.35 -21.68 9.68
CA ASN A 148 17.40 -22.15 10.69
C ASN A 148 17.70 -21.71 12.14
N GLN A 149 18.57 -20.72 12.33
CA GLN A 149 18.83 -20.12 13.64
C GLN A 149 18.18 -18.75 13.70
N TYR A 150 17.43 -18.49 14.77
CA TYR A 150 16.91 -17.15 15.06
C TYR A 150 18.08 -16.18 15.19
N ARG A 151 18.07 -15.12 14.38
CA ARG A 151 19.11 -14.08 14.39
C ARG A 151 18.59 -12.73 14.84
N GLY A 152 17.30 -12.48 14.73
CA GLY A 152 16.76 -11.18 15.10
C GLY A 152 15.28 -11.00 14.81
N LEU A 153 14.84 -9.76 14.95
CA LEU A 153 13.47 -9.30 14.79
C LEU A 153 13.44 -8.13 13.83
N TRP A 154 12.70 -8.30 12.73
CA TRP A 154 12.29 -7.19 11.89
C TRP A 154 11.26 -6.34 12.63
N SER A 155 11.47 -5.02 12.62
CA SER A 155 10.48 -4.03 13.04
C SER A 155 10.21 -3.11 11.87
N ILE A 156 8.97 -3.11 11.35
CA ILE A 156 8.58 -2.39 10.15
C ILE A 156 7.36 -1.52 10.45
N VAL A 157 7.50 -0.22 10.21
CA VAL A 157 6.40 0.74 10.35
C VAL A 157 5.78 1.00 8.99
N LEU A 158 4.48 0.75 8.89
CA LEU A 158 3.68 0.88 7.67
C LEU A 158 2.67 2.01 7.79
N SER A 159 2.51 2.79 6.72
CA SER A 159 1.49 3.83 6.62
C SER A 159 0.12 3.22 6.31
N LYS A 160 -0.83 3.35 7.24
CA LYS A 160 -2.23 2.93 7.02
C LYS A 160 -2.86 3.67 5.83
N LYS A 161 -2.52 4.95 5.66
CA LYS A 161 -3.04 5.79 4.57
C LYS A 161 -2.62 5.24 3.21
N GLU A 162 -1.33 4.91 3.07
CA GLU A 162 -0.79 4.42 1.78
C GLU A 162 -1.29 3.01 1.46
N ILE A 163 -1.48 2.16 2.49
CA ILE A 163 -2.15 0.86 2.33
C ILE A 163 -3.57 1.06 1.79
N VAL A 164 -4.37 1.93 2.42
CA VAL A 164 -5.74 2.23 1.98
C VAL A 164 -5.77 2.81 0.56
N ARG A 165 -4.78 3.62 0.17
CA ARG A 165 -4.69 4.19 -1.19
C ARG A 165 -4.44 3.12 -2.26
N LYS A 166 -3.75 2.03 -1.93
CA LYS A 166 -3.37 0.96 -2.86
C LYS A 166 -4.46 -0.11 -3.07
N MET A 167 -5.43 -0.19 -2.15
CA MET A 167 -6.57 -1.13 -2.18
C MET A 167 -7.73 -0.65 -3.07
#